data_AF-A0A1F9DDR9-F1
#
_entry.id   AF-A0A1F9DDR9-F1
#
_cell.length_a   1.000
_cell.length_b   1.000
_cell.length_c   1.000
_cell.angle_alpha   90.00
_cell.angle_beta   90.00
_cell.angle_gamma   90.00
#
_symmetry.space_group_name_H-M   'P 1'
#
loop_
_entity.id
_entity.type
_entity.pdbx_description
1 polymer ?
#
loop_
_entity_poly.entity_id
_entity_poly.type
_entity_poly.pdbx_seq_one_letter_code
_entity_poly.pdbx_strand_id
1 'polypeptide(L)'
;MLRKKSIIAVFILLAVWSTLLWIFSRALPDVRPLKDRRYSMTLMVNNAAGKKIPFVLGPRNPRWAPLTAIPAALQWGVIVAEDCSFYQHDGFDFGALRDALWEDLREFEAVRGGSTITQQLAKNLYLSREKSLSRKIKEAIITRKLERHLSKKRILELYLNVIELSPGIYGVGAASEHYFHTAPTDLNFYQSILLAAIIPSPKRYNPYRYPERALDRYKMVVSLLYKAKFITTEQYNIASSVRLDVDPQTNILYIVPVR
;
A
#
# COMPACT_ATOMS: atom_id res chain seq x y z
N MET A 1 -4.36 -3.45 -53.02
CA MET A 1 -3.07 -4.05 -52.58
C MET A 1 -2.47 -3.39 -51.33
N LEU A 2 -2.56 -2.06 -51.18
CA LEU A 2 -2.01 -1.29 -50.04
C LEU A 2 -2.57 -1.72 -48.65
N ARG A 3 -3.88 -1.94 -48.52
CA ARG A 3 -4.52 -2.38 -47.26
C ARG A 3 -3.96 -3.70 -46.69
N LYS A 4 -3.66 -4.70 -47.54
CA LYS A 4 -3.10 -5.99 -47.09
C LYS A 4 -1.67 -5.83 -46.55
N LYS A 5 -0.85 -4.98 -47.17
CA LYS A 5 0.52 -4.68 -46.71
C LYS A 5 0.50 -3.94 -45.37
N SER A 6 -0.44 -3.01 -45.17
CA SER A 6 -0.62 -2.31 -43.89
C SER A 6 -1.06 -3.24 -42.76
N ILE A 7 -1.97 -4.18 -43.03
CA ILE A 7 -2.41 -5.17 -42.04
C ILE A 7 -1.24 -6.08 -41.62
N ILE A 8 -0.47 -6.60 -42.59
CA ILE A 8 0.71 -7.42 -42.32
C ILE A 8 1.75 -6.65 -41.49
N ALA A 9 1.99 -5.37 -41.80
CA ALA A 9 2.90 -4.52 -41.04
C ALA A 9 2.45 -4.33 -39.58
N VAL A 10 1.14 -4.17 -39.33
CA VAL A 10 0.58 -4.09 -37.97
C VAL A 10 0.79 -5.41 -37.22
N PHE A 11 0.54 -6.57 -37.84
CA PHE A 11 0.79 -7.86 -37.20
C PHE A 11 2.28 -8.09 -36.89
N ILE A 12 3.18 -7.70 -37.78
CA ILE A 12 4.63 -7.77 -37.54
C ILE A 12 5.02 -6.85 -36.38
N LEU A 13 4.51 -5.62 -36.34
CA LEU A 13 4.74 -4.68 -35.23
C LEU A 13 4.23 -5.24 -33.90
N LEU A 14 3.04 -5.85 -33.86
CA LEU A 14 2.48 -6.51 -32.67
C LEU A 14 3.29 -7.75 -32.28
N ALA A 15 3.79 -8.53 -33.23
CA ALA A 15 4.64 -9.69 -32.98
C ALA A 15 6.01 -9.28 -32.42
N VAL A 16 6.62 -8.23 -32.98
CA VAL A 16 7.87 -7.65 -32.47
C VAL A 16 7.65 -7.07 -31.08
N TRP A 17 6.57 -6.32 -30.86
CA TRP A 17 6.23 -5.78 -29.54
C TRP A 17 5.97 -6.86 -28.49
N SER A 18 5.21 -7.90 -28.83
CA SER A 18 4.95 -9.01 -27.92
C SER A 18 6.22 -9.81 -27.62
N THR A 19 7.11 -9.99 -28.60
CA THR A 19 8.42 -10.63 -28.42
C THR A 19 9.34 -9.79 -27.53
N LEU A 20 9.39 -8.46 -27.75
CA LEU A 20 10.17 -7.53 -26.92
C LEU A 20 9.62 -7.49 -25.49
N LEU A 21 8.29 -7.45 -25.31
CA LEU A 21 7.65 -7.55 -24.00
C LEU A 21 7.94 -8.90 -23.33
N TRP A 22 7.97 -9.99 -24.10
CA TRP A 22 8.31 -11.32 -23.59
C TRP A 22 9.76 -11.40 -23.12
N ILE A 23 10.72 -10.94 -23.92
CA ILE A 23 12.14 -10.87 -23.55
C ILE A 23 12.32 -9.97 -22.32
N PHE A 24 11.71 -8.79 -22.32
CA PHE A 24 11.76 -7.86 -21.20
C PHE A 24 11.11 -8.43 -19.93
N SER A 25 10.04 -9.22 -20.08
CA SER A 25 9.39 -9.89 -18.95
C SER A 25 10.26 -10.99 -18.32
N ARG A 26 11.18 -11.59 -19.07
CA ARG A 26 12.17 -12.55 -18.54
C ARG A 26 13.31 -11.88 -17.79
N ALA A 27 13.60 -10.62 -18.10
CA ALA A 27 14.54 -9.80 -17.34
C ALA A 27 13.94 -9.28 -16.01
N LEU A 28 12.64 -9.51 -15.77
CA LEU A 28 11.97 -9.13 -14.52
C LEU A 28 12.07 -10.23 -13.46
N PRO A 29 12.16 -9.85 -12.18
CA PRO A 29 12.34 -10.79 -11.07
C PRO A 29 11.22 -11.84 -11.00
N ASP A 30 11.59 -13.02 -10.51
CA ASP A 30 10.64 -14.08 -10.21
C ASP A 30 9.94 -13.79 -8.87
N VAL A 31 8.60 -13.77 -8.92
CA VAL A 31 7.75 -13.51 -7.75
C VAL A 31 7.24 -14.80 -7.11
N ARG A 32 7.39 -15.95 -7.77
CA ARG A 32 6.85 -17.25 -7.27
C ARG A 32 7.36 -17.62 -5.88
N PRO A 33 8.63 -17.38 -5.50
CA PRO A 33 9.10 -17.68 -4.15
C PRO A 33 8.31 -16.97 -3.04
N LEU A 34 7.72 -15.80 -3.33
CA LEU A 34 6.88 -15.06 -2.37
C LEU A 34 5.62 -15.84 -1.95
N LYS A 35 5.20 -16.85 -2.72
CA LYS A 35 4.09 -17.73 -2.35
C LYS A 35 4.38 -18.53 -1.08
N ASP A 36 5.62 -18.95 -0.85
CA ASP A 36 6.00 -19.62 0.39
C ASP A 36 6.06 -18.59 1.53
N ARG A 37 5.30 -18.85 2.60
CA ARG A 37 5.23 -17.98 3.78
C ARG A 37 6.54 -17.99 4.58
N ARG A 38 7.39 -18.99 4.41
CA ARG A 38 8.71 -19.11 5.04
C ARG A 38 9.81 -18.38 4.27
N TYR A 39 9.54 -18.03 3.01
CA TYR A 39 10.51 -17.35 2.18
C TYR A 39 10.83 -15.96 2.71
N SER A 40 12.12 -15.62 2.73
CA SER A 40 12.60 -14.28 3.06
C SER A 40 13.54 -13.79 1.96
N MET A 41 13.47 -12.50 1.63
CA MET A 41 14.39 -11.85 0.69
C MET A 41 14.97 -10.56 1.28
N THR A 42 16.11 -10.13 0.78
CA THR A 42 16.70 -8.83 1.14
C THR A 42 16.38 -7.81 0.06
N LEU A 43 15.86 -6.67 0.47
CA LEU A 43 15.56 -5.49 -0.33
C LEU A 43 16.53 -4.36 0.01
N MET A 44 16.67 -3.39 -0.90
CA MET A 44 17.36 -2.14 -0.60
C MET A 44 16.33 -1.03 -0.37
N VAL A 45 16.23 -0.56 0.86
CA VAL A 45 15.30 0.50 1.27
C VAL A 45 16.06 1.74 1.72
N ASN A 46 15.40 2.90 1.79
CA ASN A 46 16.04 4.12 2.26
C ASN A 46 15.91 4.23 3.79
N ASN A 47 17.01 4.49 4.50
CA ASN A 47 16.94 4.88 5.90
C ASN A 47 16.39 6.32 6.06
N ALA A 48 16.27 6.80 7.31
CA ALA A 48 15.78 8.15 7.60
C ALA A 48 16.60 9.26 6.91
N ALA A 49 17.91 9.05 6.71
CA ALA A 49 18.82 9.97 6.00
C ALA A 49 18.76 9.83 4.46
N GLY A 50 17.95 8.93 3.92
CA GLY A 50 17.84 8.68 2.48
C GLY A 50 18.89 7.74 1.88
N LYS A 51 19.79 7.19 2.69
CA LYS A 51 20.80 6.20 2.25
C LYS A 51 20.15 4.83 2.08
N LYS A 52 20.49 4.13 1.00
CA LYS A 52 20.05 2.74 0.78
C LYS A 52 20.71 1.79 1.78
N ILE A 53 19.90 1.01 2.47
CA ILE A 53 20.31 -0.02 3.45
C ILE A 53 19.59 -1.34 3.16
N PRO A 54 20.19 -2.49 3.52
CA PRO A 54 19.51 -3.78 3.41
C PRO A 54 18.31 -3.86 4.37
N PHE A 55 17.22 -4.43 3.91
CA PHE A 55 16.01 -4.73 4.68
C PHE A 55 15.52 -6.13 4.37
N VAL A 56 15.23 -6.92 5.40
CA VAL A 56 14.74 -8.28 5.23
C VAL A 56 13.21 -8.28 5.17
N LEU A 57 12.65 -8.77 4.07
CA LEU A 57 11.23 -9.05 3.92
C LEU A 57 10.98 -10.55 4.14
N GLY A 58 10.13 -10.90 5.10
CA GLY A 58 9.75 -12.27 5.43
C GLY A 58 10.09 -12.66 6.88
N PRO A 59 9.81 -13.90 7.30
CA PRO A 59 9.90 -14.32 8.70
C PRO A 59 11.28 -14.22 9.36
N ARG A 60 12.36 -14.05 8.59
CA ARG A 60 13.70 -13.78 9.16
C ARG A 60 13.83 -12.37 9.74
N ASN A 61 12.90 -11.47 9.46
CA ASN A 61 12.83 -10.16 10.09
C ASN A 61 12.12 -10.29 11.45
N PRO A 62 12.76 -9.91 12.59
CA PRO A 62 12.14 -9.98 13.91
C PRO A 62 10.83 -9.18 14.04
N ARG A 63 10.65 -8.16 13.20
CA ARG A 63 9.46 -7.30 13.16
C ARG A 63 8.46 -7.72 12.07
N TRP A 64 8.60 -8.92 11.53
CA TRP A 64 7.65 -9.49 10.59
C TRP A 64 6.34 -9.84 11.30
N ALA A 65 5.22 -9.36 10.75
CA ALA A 65 3.89 -9.68 11.24
C ALA A 65 3.14 -10.52 10.20
N PRO A 66 2.79 -11.79 10.47
CA PRO A 66 1.86 -12.51 9.61
C PRO A 66 0.51 -11.79 9.59
N LEU A 67 -0.27 -11.89 8.50
CA LEU A 67 -1.53 -11.16 8.34
C LEU A 67 -2.52 -11.45 9.48
N THR A 68 -2.49 -12.66 10.03
CA THR A 68 -3.33 -13.07 11.16
C THR A 68 -2.98 -12.35 12.47
N ALA A 69 -1.77 -11.81 12.58
CA ALA A 69 -1.32 -10.99 13.71
C ALA A 69 -1.58 -9.49 13.49
N ILE A 70 -2.13 -9.11 12.33
CA ILE A 70 -2.45 -7.72 12.01
C ILE A 70 -3.96 -7.52 12.21
N PRO A 71 -4.42 -6.55 13.02
CA PRO A 71 -5.84 -6.37 13.28
C PRO A 71 -6.66 -6.13 12.02
N ALA A 72 -7.88 -6.64 12.01
CA ALA A 72 -8.81 -6.44 10.91
C ALA A 72 -9.07 -4.95 10.64
N ALA A 73 -9.08 -4.12 11.69
CA ALA A 73 -9.23 -2.67 11.57
C ALA A 73 -8.12 -2.05 10.69
N LEU A 74 -6.86 -2.49 10.85
CA LEU A 74 -5.76 -2.00 10.01
C LEU A 74 -5.92 -2.53 8.60
N GLN A 75 -6.17 -3.83 8.43
CA GLN A 75 -6.34 -4.43 7.10
C GLN A 75 -7.42 -3.70 6.29
N TRP A 76 -8.61 -3.50 6.88
CA TRP A 76 -9.70 -2.81 6.22
C TRP A 76 -9.45 -1.30 6.07
N GLY A 77 -8.85 -0.65 7.07
CA GLY A 77 -8.46 0.75 6.98
C GLY A 77 -7.55 1.02 5.80
N VAL A 78 -6.56 0.15 5.56
CA VAL A 78 -5.68 0.22 4.39
C VAL A 78 -6.46 -0.03 3.09
N ILE A 79 -7.28 -1.09 3.05
CA ILE A 79 -8.06 -1.43 1.85
C ILE A 79 -8.97 -0.26 1.44
N VAL A 80 -9.80 0.26 2.35
CA VAL A 80 -10.75 1.32 1.96
C VAL A 80 -10.04 2.62 1.58
N ALA A 81 -8.86 2.90 2.17
CA ALA A 81 -8.12 4.14 1.92
C ALA A 81 -7.25 4.12 0.66
N GLU A 82 -6.69 2.95 0.31
CA GLU A 82 -5.73 2.82 -0.79
C GLU A 82 -6.31 2.12 -2.02
N ASP A 83 -7.26 1.18 -1.84
CA ASP A 83 -7.70 0.25 -2.88
C ASP A 83 -9.03 -0.43 -2.50
N CYS A 84 -10.15 0.32 -2.51
CA CYS A 84 -11.40 -0.13 -1.91
C CYS A 84 -12.00 -1.40 -2.57
N SER A 85 -11.66 -1.64 -3.83
CA SER A 85 -12.08 -2.82 -4.58
C SER A 85 -11.01 -3.92 -4.58
N PHE A 86 -9.98 -3.86 -3.71
CA PHE A 86 -8.80 -4.74 -3.69
C PHE A 86 -9.09 -6.24 -3.94
N TYR A 87 -10.15 -6.77 -3.34
CA TYR A 87 -10.52 -8.19 -3.47
C TYR A 87 -11.28 -8.53 -4.76
N GLN A 88 -11.69 -7.54 -5.55
CA GLN A 88 -12.55 -7.68 -6.73
C GLN A 88 -11.77 -7.60 -8.05
N HIS A 89 -10.57 -7.01 -8.06
CA HIS A 89 -9.77 -6.84 -9.27
C HIS A 89 -8.45 -7.63 -9.26
N ASP A 90 -7.82 -7.79 -10.42
CA ASP A 90 -6.53 -8.50 -10.58
C ASP A 90 -5.34 -7.52 -10.72
N GLY A 91 -5.19 -6.63 -9.74
CA GLY A 91 -4.09 -5.67 -9.64
C GLY A 91 -4.30 -4.32 -10.34
N PHE A 92 -5.38 -4.14 -11.09
CA PHE A 92 -5.75 -2.85 -11.67
C PHE A 92 -7.23 -2.59 -11.43
N ASP A 93 -7.55 -1.47 -10.79
CA ASP A 93 -8.93 -1.04 -10.59
C ASP A 93 -9.38 -0.14 -11.75
N PHE A 94 -9.90 -0.77 -12.81
CA PHE A 94 -10.48 -0.05 -13.96
C PHE A 94 -11.86 0.53 -13.66
N GLY A 95 -12.55 0.03 -12.61
CA GLY A 95 -13.85 0.53 -12.17
C GLY A 95 -13.68 1.89 -11.52
N ALA A 96 -12.83 1.99 -10.49
CA ALA A 96 -12.49 3.28 -9.87
C ALA A 96 -11.84 4.25 -10.86
N LEU A 97 -11.04 3.77 -11.82
CA LEU A 97 -10.49 4.64 -12.87
C LEU A 97 -11.57 5.23 -13.78
N ARG A 98 -12.62 4.45 -14.10
CA ARG A 98 -13.75 4.91 -14.91
C ARG A 98 -14.66 5.83 -14.10
N ASP A 99 -15.02 5.44 -12.89
CA ASP A 99 -15.94 6.21 -12.05
C ASP A 99 -15.30 7.56 -11.64
N ALA A 100 -13.98 7.59 -11.41
CA ALA A 100 -13.21 8.83 -11.19
C ALA A 100 -13.07 9.73 -12.45
N LEU A 101 -13.33 9.22 -13.66
CA LEU A 101 -13.36 10.01 -14.89
C LEU A 101 -14.75 10.59 -15.18
N TRP A 102 -15.82 10.04 -14.59
CA TRP A 102 -17.21 10.40 -14.89
C TRP A 102 -17.96 11.08 -13.74
N GLU A 103 -17.57 10.89 -12.47
CA GLU A 103 -18.20 11.56 -11.32
C GLU A 103 -17.50 12.88 -10.94
N ASP A 104 -18.29 13.87 -10.51
CA ASP A 104 -17.81 15.19 -10.09
C ASP A 104 -16.86 15.05 -8.89
N LEU A 105 -15.59 15.38 -9.16
CA LEU A 105 -14.36 15.10 -8.42
C LEU A 105 -14.34 15.43 -6.90
N ARG A 106 -15.37 16.01 -6.31
CA ARG A 106 -15.30 16.62 -4.97
C ARG A 106 -15.32 15.63 -3.80
N GLU A 107 -15.98 14.48 -3.92
CA GLU A 107 -15.97 13.47 -2.85
C GLU A 107 -14.85 12.43 -3.01
N PHE A 108 -14.34 12.25 -4.23
CA PHE A 108 -13.27 11.28 -4.58
C PHE A 108 -11.88 11.90 -4.75
N GLU A 109 -11.74 13.23 -4.76
CA GLU A 109 -10.46 13.95 -4.77
C GLU A 109 -9.50 13.53 -3.65
N ALA A 110 -10.04 12.88 -2.61
CA ALA A 110 -9.31 12.38 -1.47
C ALA A 110 -8.53 11.07 -1.76
N VAL A 111 -8.86 10.34 -2.83
CA VAL A 111 -8.14 9.13 -3.29
C VAL A 111 -7.02 9.50 -4.27
N ARG A 112 -6.12 10.39 -3.86
CA ARG A 112 -4.92 10.69 -4.64
C ARG A 112 -3.90 9.57 -4.54
N GLY A 113 -3.90 8.73 -5.58
CA GLY A 113 -2.85 7.78 -5.90
C GLY A 113 -3.43 6.61 -6.64
N GLY A 114 -3.70 6.74 -7.94
CA GLY A 114 -4.35 5.70 -8.77
C GLY A 114 -3.52 4.43 -9.00
N SER A 115 -2.73 3.99 -8.01
CA SER A 115 -2.04 2.71 -8.00
C SER A 115 -2.60 1.83 -6.89
N THR A 116 -3.07 0.65 -7.27
CA THR A 116 -3.61 -0.39 -6.37
C THR A 116 -2.56 -0.87 -5.37
N ILE A 117 -2.99 -1.56 -4.32
CA ILE A 117 -2.09 -2.17 -3.32
C ILE A 117 -1.04 -3.07 -4.01
N THR A 118 -1.45 -3.85 -5.02
CA THR A 118 -0.54 -4.73 -5.74
C THR A 118 0.47 -3.97 -6.59
N GLN A 119 0.07 -2.87 -7.23
CA GLN A 119 1.01 -1.99 -7.95
C GLN A 119 2.01 -1.34 -7.02
N GLN A 120 1.55 -0.89 -5.86
CA GLN A 120 2.43 -0.34 -4.83
C GLN A 120 3.39 -1.39 -4.27
N LEU A 121 2.93 -2.63 -4.05
CA LEU A 121 3.77 -3.75 -3.66
C LEU A 121 4.86 -4.02 -4.72
N ALA A 122 4.48 -4.12 -5.99
CA ALA A 122 5.43 -4.32 -7.10
C ALA A 122 6.53 -3.25 -7.11
N LYS A 123 6.14 -1.99 -6.90
CA LYS A 123 7.05 -0.85 -6.79
C LYS A 123 7.99 -0.98 -5.59
N ASN A 124 7.47 -1.30 -4.41
CA ASN A 124 8.26 -1.40 -3.17
C ASN A 124 9.26 -2.56 -3.19
N LEU A 125 8.93 -3.68 -3.85
CA LEU A 125 9.80 -4.86 -3.89
C LEU A 125 10.94 -4.75 -4.91
N TYR A 126 10.67 -4.19 -6.09
CA TYR A 126 11.53 -4.46 -7.25
C TYR A 126 11.94 -3.23 -8.05
N LEU A 127 11.38 -2.05 -7.76
CA LEU A 127 11.58 -0.87 -8.61
C LEU A 127 12.21 0.28 -7.84
N SER A 128 13.03 1.07 -8.55
CA SER A 128 13.51 2.34 -8.03
C SER A 128 12.37 3.36 -7.93
N ARG A 129 12.59 4.44 -7.16
CA ARG A 129 11.64 5.56 -7.05
C ARG A 129 11.62 6.49 -8.29
N GLU A 130 12.46 6.22 -9.29
CA GLU A 130 12.59 7.06 -10.49
C GLU A 130 11.30 7.10 -11.32
N LYS A 131 10.83 8.28 -11.70
CA LYS A 131 9.61 8.40 -12.49
C LYS A 131 9.93 8.28 -13.98
N SER A 132 9.85 7.06 -14.53
CA SER A 132 9.98 6.81 -15.97
C SER A 132 8.85 5.92 -16.49
N LEU A 133 8.51 6.07 -17.77
CA LEU A 133 7.50 5.23 -18.43
C LEU A 133 7.94 3.76 -18.45
N SER A 134 9.22 3.49 -18.69
CA SER A 134 9.80 2.15 -18.64
C SER A 134 9.62 1.51 -17.25
N ARG A 135 9.83 2.26 -16.16
CA ARG A 135 9.54 1.78 -14.79
C ARG A 135 8.05 1.44 -14.64
N LYS A 136 7.13 2.29 -15.13
CA LYS A 136 5.68 2.02 -14.99
C LYS A 136 5.24 0.78 -15.78
N ILE A 137 5.85 0.50 -16.93
CA ILE A 137 5.63 -0.75 -17.68
C ILE A 137 6.14 -1.96 -16.85
N LYS A 138 7.35 -1.87 -16.26
CA LYS A 138 7.85 -2.94 -15.37
C LYS A 138 6.91 -3.19 -14.19
N GLU A 139 6.40 -2.11 -13.58
CA GLU A 139 5.42 -2.17 -12.49
C GLU A 139 4.17 -2.94 -12.91
N ALA A 140 3.61 -2.62 -14.07
CA ALA A 140 2.41 -3.28 -14.58
C ALA A 140 2.63 -4.79 -14.81
N ILE A 141 3.77 -5.18 -15.38
CA ILE A 141 4.10 -6.59 -15.63
C ILE A 141 4.29 -7.34 -14.30
N ILE A 142 5.04 -6.76 -13.34
CA ILE A 142 5.25 -7.37 -12.02
C ILE A 142 3.93 -7.49 -11.26
N THR A 143 3.08 -6.46 -11.30
CA THR A 143 1.73 -6.47 -10.72
C THR A 143 0.94 -7.67 -11.21
N ARG A 144 0.91 -7.89 -12.53
CA ARG A 144 0.22 -9.05 -13.11
C ARG A 144 0.82 -10.38 -12.68
N LYS A 145 2.15 -10.47 -12.57
CA LYS A 145 2.84 -11.67 -12.05
C LYS A 145 2.47 -11.95 -10.58
N LEU A 146 2.42 -10.91 -9.73
CA LEU A 146 2.03 -11.04 -8.32
C LEU A 146 0.60 -11.59 -8.20
N GLU A 147 -0.35 -10.96 -8.89
CA GLU A 147 -1.78 -11.38 -8.86
C GLU A 147 -1.99 -12.79 -9.41
N ARG A 148 -1.17 -13.21 -10.39
CA ARG A 148 -1.28 -14.56 -10.95
C ARG A 148 -0.78 -15.65 -9.99
N HIS A 149 0.18 -15.35 -9.12
CA HIS A 149 0.90 -16.36 -8.35
C HIS A 149 0.64 -16.32 -6.84
N LEU A 150 0.17 -15.18 -6.32
CA LEU A 150 -0.08 -14.97 -4.90
C LEU A 150 -1.58 -14.77 -4.66
N SER A 151 -2.07 -15.21 -3.50
CA SER A 151 -3.42 -14.86 -3.06
C SER A 151 -3.48 -13.41 -2.60
N LYS A 152 -4.66 -12.79 -2.66
CA LYS A 152 -4.90 -11.42 -2.14
C LYS A 152 -4.45 -11.24 -0.69
N LYS A 153 -4.70 -12.25 0.16
CA LYS A 153 -4.21 -12.26 1.55
C LYS A 153 -2.68 -12.20 1.62
N ARG A 154 -1.96 -12.96 0.77
CA ARG A 154 -0.49 -12.93 0.74
C ARG A 154 0.04 -11.61 0.19
N ILE A 155 -0.61 -11.02 -0.81
CA ILE A 155 -0.26 -9.69 -1.33
C ILE A 155 -0.40 -8.64 -0.23
N LEU A 156 -1.53 -8.61 0.47
CA LEU A 156 -1.77 -7.66 1.56
C LEU A 156 -0.76 -7.85 2.71
N GLU A 157 -0.45 -9.09 3.08
CA GLU A 157 0.55 -9.41 4.09
C GLU A 157 1.94 -8.86 3.73
N LEU A 158 2.40 -9.12 2.50
CA LEU A 158 3.69 -8.61 2.03
C LEU A 158 3.70 -7.09 1.97
N TYR A 159 2.60 -6.49 1.50
CA TYR A 159 2.43 -5.04 1.43
C TYR A 159 2.57 -4.40 2.81
N LEU A 160 1.79 -4.84 3.79
CA LEU A 160 1.81 -4.31 5.16
C LEU A 160 3.16 -4.49 5.86
N ASN A 161 4.00 -5.42 5.40
CA ASN A 161 5.34 -5.65 5.95
C ASN A 161 6.47 -4.95 5.18
N VAL A 162 6.19 -4.25 4.07
CA VAL A 162 7.23 -3.58 3.28
C VAL A 162 6.99 -2.09 3.04
N ILE A 163 5.78 -1.60 3.30
CA ILE A 163 5.47 -0.17 3.20
C ILE A 163 6.26 0.65 4.21
N GLU A 164 6.70 1.84 3.79
CA GLU A 164 7.29 2.84 4.68
C GLU A 164 6.14 3.52 5.47
N LEU A 165 6.22 3.56 6.80
CA LEU A 165 5.21 4.17 7.69
C LEU A 165 5.80 5.34 8.52
N SER A 166 7.10 5.55 8.44
CA SER A 166 7.82 6.74 8.93
C SER A 166 9.16 6.77 8.19
N PRO A 167 9.89 7.90 8.08
CA PRO A 167 11.19 7.93 7.42
C PRO A 167 12.14 6.82 7.91
N GLY A 168 12.42 5.83 7.07
CA GLY A 168 13.27 4.69 7.43
C GLY A 168 12.62 3.57 8.24
N ILE A 169 11.32 3.68 8.57
CA ILE A 169 10.56 2.66 9.30
C ILE A 169 9.65 1.93 8.31
N TYR A 170 9.93 0.64 8.11
CA TYR A 170 9.23 -0.20 7.13
C TYR A 170 8.51 -1.36 7.80
N GLY A 171 7.28 -1.61 7.34
CA GLY A 171 6.42 -2.66 7.84
C GLY A 171 5.68 -2.29 9.12
N VAL A 172 4.49 -2.87 9.29
CA VAL A 172 3.62 -2.62 10.43
C VAL A 172 4.27 -2.96 11.77
N GLY A 173 5.06 -4.04 11.86
CA GLY A 173 5.75 -4.41 13.10
C GLY A 173 6.65 -3.30 13.64
N ALA A 174 7.50 -2.75 12.76
CA ALA A 174 8.37 -1.65 13.13
C ALA A 174 7.59 -0.36 13.42
N ALA A 175 6.48 -0.12 12.72
CA ALA A 175 5.65 1.06 12.92
C ALA A 175 4.86 1.00 14.25
N SER A 176 4.31 -0.16 14.61
CA SER A 176 3.63 -0.37 15.90
C SER A 176 4.57 -0.09 17.07
N GLU A 177 5.79 -0.64 17.01
CA GLU A 177 6.83 -0.38 18.01
C GLU A 177 7.21 1.11 18.01
N HIS A 178 7.43 1.72 16.85
CA HIS A 178 7.87 3.11 16.71
C HIS A 178 6.85 4.15 17.19
N TYR A 179 5.56 3.94 16.94
CA TYR A 179 4.52 4.91 17.30
C TYR A 179 3.89 4.62 18.67
N PHE A 180 3.73 3.35 19.02
CA PHE A 180 2.85 2.95 20.12
C PHE A 180 3.53 2.10 21.18
N HIS A 181 4.76 1.64 20.93
CA HIS A 181 5.46 0.68 21.80
C HIS A 181 4.65 -0.60 22.05
N THR A 182 3.90 -1.05 21.02
CA THR A 182 3.06 -2.26 21.07
C THR A 182 3.41 -3.24 19.96
N ALA A 183 3.07 -4.51 20.16
CA ALA A 183 3.09 -5.49 19.09
C ALA A 183 1.93 -5.23 18.11
N PRO A 184 2.05 -5.61 16.82
CA PRO A 184 0.96 -5.48 15.85
C PRO A 184 -0.37 -6.08 16.31
N THR A 185 -0.33 -7.20 17.05
CA THR A 185 -1.52 -7.88 17.58
C THR A 185 -2.32 -7.03 18.57
N ASP A 186 -1.65 -6.09 19.22
CA ASP A 186 -2.19 -5.30 20.32
C ASP A 186 -2.59 -3.89 19.87
N LEU A 187 -2.44 -3.60 18.57
CA LEU A 187 -2.92 -2.35 17.99
C LEU A 187 -4.43 -2.26 18.17
N ASN A 188 -4.88 -1.20 18.83
CA ASN A 188 -6.30 -0.91 18.92
C ASN A 188 -6.84 -0.34 17.60
N PHE A 189 -8.16 -0.13 17.54
CA PHE A 189 -8.83 0.42 16.36
C PHE A 189 -8.23 1.76 15.93
N TYR A 190 -8.06 2.71 16.86
CA TYR A 190 -7.57 4.05 16.57
C TYR A 190 -6.14 4.05 16.02
N GLN A 191 -5.25 3.28 16.65
CA GLN A 191 -3.86 3.10 16.21
C GLN A 191 -3.80 2.47 14.82
N SER A 192 -4.64 1.47 14.57
CA SER A 192 -4.79 0.83 13.26
C SER A 192 -5.20 1.82 12.17
N ILE A 193 -6.21 2.65 12.43
CA ILE A 193 -6.68 3.62 11.44
C ILE A 193 -5.63 4.72 11.20
N LEU A 194 -4.89 5.11 12.24
CA LEU A 194 -3.82 6.08 12.08
C LEU A 194 -2.67 5.55 11.22
N LEU A 195 -2.25 4.29 11.42
CA LEU A 195 -1.25 3.67 10.54
C LEU A 195 -1.73 3.62 9.08
N ALA A 196 -2.99 3.26 8.83
CA ALA A 196 -3.56 3.28 7.49
C ALA A 196 -3.54 4.69 6.87
N ALA A 197 -3.86 5.72 7.66
CA ALA A 197 -3.85 7.10 7.22
C ALA A 197 -2.47 7.63 6.81
N ILE A 198 -1.38 7.06 7.35
CA ILE A 198 0.00 7.49 7.09
C ILE A 198 0.52 7.01 5.72
N ILE A 199 0.09 5.82 5.29
CA ILE A 199 0.60 5.09 4.12
C ILE A 199 0.77 5.93 2.84
N PRO A 200 -0.24 6.72 2.40
CA PRO A 200 -0.13 7.38 1.09
C PRO A 200 1.02 8.38 1.03
N SER A 201 1.41 8.96 2.17
CA SER A 201 2.56 9.86 2.24
C SER A 201 3.13 9.96 3.66
N PRO A 202 4.02 9.03 4.06
CA PRO A 202 4.49 8.92 5.44
C PRO A 202 5.19 10.18 5.96
N LYS A 203 5.87 10.92 5.07
CA LYS A 203 6.50 12.20 5.39
C LYS A 203 5.48 13.32 5.63
N ARG A 204 4.37 13.33 4.88
CA ARG A 204 3.35 14.39 4.93
C ARG A 204 2.40 14.19 6.11
N TYR A 205 2.10 12.94 6.43
CA TYR A 205 1.17 12.52 7.47
C TYR A 205 1.89 12.01 8.73
N ASN A 206 3.16 12.36 8.92
CA ASN A 206 3.90 11.99 10.11
C ASN A 206 3.25 12.65 11.34
N PRO A 207 2.72 11.89 12.32
CA PRO A 207 1.96 12.46 13.44
C PRO A 207 2.82 13.24 14.43
N TYR A 208 4.12 12.93 14.55
CA TYR A 208 5.04 13.69 15.39
C TYR A 208 5.36 15.08 14.82
N ARG A 209 5.38 15.20 13.48
CA ARG A 209 5.75 16.45 12.80
C ARG A 209 4.56 17.28 12.34
N TYR A 210 3.47 16.62 11.95
CA TYR A 210 2.28 17.23 11.36
C TYR A 210 1.00 16.59 11.92
N PRO A 211 0.74 16.71 13.24
CA PRO A 211 -0.37 16.04 13.90
C PRO A 211 -1.72 16.36 13.28
N GLU A 212 -1.99 17.63 12.96
CA GLU A 212 -3.25 18.04 12.31
C GLU A 212 -3.47 17.35 10.97
N ARG A 213 -2.43 17.26 10.12
CA ARG A 213 -2.53 16.59 8.81
C ARG A 213 -2.77 15.09 8.96
N ALA A 214 -2.11 14.47 9.95
CA ALA A 214 -2.29 13.06 10.26
C ALA A 214 -3.71 12.81 10.76
N LEU A 215 -4.22 13.68 11.63
CA LEU A 215 -5.57 13.60 12.18
C LEU A 215 -6.65 13.80 11.12
N ASP A 216 -6.50 14.77 10.22
CA ASP A 216 -7.42 14.98 9.09
C ASP A 216 -7.49 13.75 8.19
N ARG A 217 -6.33 13.17 7.87
CA ARG A 217 -6.29 11.95 7.04
C ARG A 217 -6.85 10.75 7.79
N TYR A 218 -6.62 10.64 9.09
CA TYR A 218 -7.23 9.64 9.96
C TYR A 218 -8.76 9.73 9.92
N LYS A 219 -9.34 10.93 10.09
CA LYS A 219 -10.80 11.17 10.05
C LYS A 219 -11.38 10.81 8.69
N MET A 220 -10.64 11.06 7.61
CA MET A 220 -11.02 10.59 6.28
C MET A 220 -11.07 9.06 6.20
N VAL A 221 -10.08 8.32 6.74
CA VAL A 221 -10.15 6.86 6.73
C VAL A 221 -11.32 6.35 7.56
N VAL A 222 -11.62 6.97 8.71
CA VAL A 222 -12.82 6.69 9.51
C VAL A 222 -14.10 6.87 8.69
N SER A 223 -14.22 7.95 7.90
CA SER A 223 -15.41 8.17 7.06
C SER A 223 -15.54 7.15 5.93
N LEU A 224 -14.42 6.70 5.35
CA LEU A 224 -14.42 5.63 4.36
C LEU A 224 -14.87 4.29 4.96
N LEU A 225 -14.42 3.96 6.17
CA LEU A 225 -14.88 2.76 6.88
C LEU A 225 -16.38 2.80 7.16
N TYR A 226 -16.90 3.97 7.55
CA TYR A 226 -18.34 4.14 7.77
C TYR A 226 -19.14 4.00 6.47
N LYS A 227 -18.73 4.68 5.39
CA LYS A 227 -19.37 4.56 4.06
C LYS A 227 -19.36 3.11 3.55
N ALA A 228 -18.28 2.37 3.82
CA ALA A 228 -18.14 0.96 3.49
C ALA A 228 -18.82 0.01 4.50
N LYS A 229 -19.55 0.54 5.50
CA LYS A 229 -20.31 -0.20 6.52
C LYS A 229 -19.47 -1.13 7.42
N PHE A 230 -18.18 -0.81 7.60
CA PHE A 230 -17.30 -1.53 8.53
C PHE A 230 -17.45 -1.09 9.99
N ILE A 231 -17.98 0.11 10.21
CA ILE A 231 -18.22 0.65 11.55
C ILE A 231 -19.64 1.21 11.66
N THR A 232 -20.20 1.18 12.87
CA THR A 232 -21.52 1.74 13.17
C THR A 232 -21.47 3.27 13.22
N THR A 233 -22.64 3.91 13.19
CA THR A 233 -22.75 5.38 13.38
C THR A 233 -22.17 5.83 14.72
N GLU A 234 -22.38 5.04 15.78
CA GLU A 234 -21.83 5.33 17.11
C GLU A 234 -20.29 5.27 17.10
N GLN A 235 -19.73 4.21 16.53
CA GLN A 235 -18.28 4.07 16.37
C GLN A 235 -17.70 5.19 15.50
N TYR A 236 -18.39 5.57 14.43
CA TYR A 236 -17.99 6.68 13.57
C TYR A 236 -17.94 8.01 14.33
N ASN A 237 -18.96 8.31 15.14
CA ASN A 237 -19.02 9.55 15.93
C ASN A 237 -17.89 9.62 16.96
N ILE A 238 -17.65 8.52 17.70
CA ILE A 238 -16.55 8.44 18.67
C ILE A 238 -15.20 8.55 17.96
N ALA A 239 -15.00 7.79 16.88
CA ALA A 239 -13.73 7.75 16.16
C ALA A 239 -13.42 9.05 15.41
N SER A 240 -14.44 9.83 15.01
CA SER A 240 -14.25 11.14 14.37
C SER A 240 -13.88 12.23 15.37
N SER A 241 -14.19 12.03 16.65
CA SER A 241 -13.89 12.97 17.74
C SER A 241 -12.70 12.48 18.54
N VAL A 242 -11.52 12.43 17.93
CA VAL A 242 -10.25 12.09 18.62
C VAL A 242 -9.24 13.20 18.50
N ARG A 243 -8.30 13.26 19.45
CA ARG A 243 -7.08 14.06 19.37
C ARG A 243 -5.84 13.16 19.40
N LEU A 244 -4.76 13.63 18.80
CA LEU A 244 -3.45 13.01 18.92
C LEU A 244 -2.71 13.64 20.10
N ASP A 245 -2.05 12.81 20.90
CA ASP A 245 -1.25 13.24 22.05
C ASP A 245 0.07 12.47 22.05
N VAL A 246 1.18 13.11 22.40
CA VAL A 246 2.50 12.47 22.44
C VAL A 246 3.05 12.64 23.84
N ASP A 247 3.33 11.52 24.51
CA ASP A 247 3.98 11.55 25.81
C ASP A 247 5.42 12.05 25.64
N PRO A 248 5.81 13.16 26.30
CA PRO A 248 7.12 13.78 26.11
C PRO A 248 8.29 12.95 26.67
N GLN A 249 8.03 11.99 27.57
CA GLN A 249 9.08 11.15 28.16
C GLN A 249 9.28 9.86 27.36
N THR A 250 8.17 9.21 27.00
CA THR A 250 8.21 7.90 26.33
C THR A 250 8.16 8.02 24.81
N ASN A 251 7.78 9.19 24.28
CA ASN A 251 7.49 9.44 22.88
C ASN A 251 6.40 8.52 22.31
N ILE A 252 5.52 7.97 23.16
CA ILE A 252 4.37 7.17 22.76
C ILE A 252 3.27 8.09 22.22
N LEU A 253 2.72 7.72 21.06
CA LEU A 253 1.59 8.41 20.45
C LEU A 253 0.26 7.81 20.90
N TYR A 254 -0.56 8.63 21.56
CA TYR A 254 -1.91 8.29 21.96
C TYR A 254 -2.94 8.88 21.00
N ILE A 255 -4.00 8.13 20.75
CA ILE A 255 -5.19 8.60 20.05
C ILE A 255 -6.34 8.54 21.05
N VAL A 256 -6.79 9.72 21.51
CA VAL A 256 -7.70 9.83 22.64
C VAL A 256 -9.04 10.38 22.16
N PRO A 257 -10.17 9.68 22.38
CA PRO A 257 -11.49 10.24 22.15
C PRO A 257 -11.72 11.49 23.00
N VAL A 258 -12.17 12.55 22.36
CA VAL A 258 -12.61 13.78 23.01
C VAL A 258 -14.06 13.54 23.44
N ARG A 259 -14.31 13.62 24.75
CA ARG A 259 -15.66 13.58 25.30
C ARG A 259 -16.41 14.87 25.01
#